data_AF-A0A8S3GKU0-F1
#
_entry.id   AF-A0A8S3GKU0-F1
#
_cell.length_a   1.000
_cell.length_b   1.000
_cell.length_c   1.000
_cell.angle_alpha   90.00
_cell.angle_beta   90.00
_cell.angle_gamma   90.00
#
_symmetry.space_group_name_H-M   'P 1'
#
loop_
_entity.id
_entity.type
_entity.pdbx_description
1 polymer ?
#
loop_
_entity_poly.entity_id
_entity_poly.type
_entity_poly.pdbx_seq_one_letter_code
_entity_poly.pdbx_strand_id
1 'polypeptide(L)'
;HQQYADGLIGPIIIDPKLGEQDPILERYPYDNDSDYSIMLQEWYHESWQDIMTGYQSFFNSSKNYKPRYPWPPTSLLINGRGRFDCHTTDCNVVNTLGKCNETIQCLPLRASYFSECQPMAHDLDEFHCHNGKYVRLRLINAASSAPLRF
;
A
#
# COMPACT_ATOMS: atom_id res chain seq x y z
N HIS A 1 16.60 -6.99 -6.51
CA HIS A 1 15.20 -6.76 -6.92
C HIS A 1 14.29 -7.08 -5.75
N GLN A 2 13.49 -6.13 -5.25
CA GLN A 2 12.53 -6.40 -4.16
C GLN A 2 11.14 -6.62 -4.76
N GLN A 3 10.87 -7.85 -5.19
CA GLN A 3 9.66 -8.19 -5.93
C GLN A 3 8.37 -8.09 -5.10
N TYR A 4 8.46 -8.17 -3.76
CA TYR A 4 7.29 -8.08 -2.89
C TYR A 4 6.65 -6.68 -2.90
N ALA A 5 7.47 -5.63 -3.00
CA ALA A 5 7.00 -4.24 -3.11
C ALA A 5 6.27 -3.99 -4.44
N ASP A 6 6.63 -4.75 -5.49
CA ASP A 6 5.94 -4.77 -6.79
C ASP A 6 4.68 -5.67 -6.79
N GLY A 7 4.29 -6.23 -5.64
CA GLY A 7 3.05 -7.00 -5.46
C GLY A 7 3.20 -8.52 -5.39
N LEU A 8 4.42 -9.07 -5.45
CA LEU A 8 4.64 -10.52 -5.23
C LEU A 8 4.64 -10.86 -3.73
N ILE A 9 3.46 -10.78 -3.12
CA ILE A 9 3.26 -11.03 -1.68
C ILE A 9 1.86 -11.60 -1.43
N GLY A 10 1.73 -12.42 -0.39
CA GLY A 10 0.46 -13.02 0.02
C GLY A 10 0.55 -13.62 1.41
N PRO A 11 -0.58 -13.90 2.07
CA PRO A 11 -0.59 -14.45 3.40
C PRO A 11 -0.33 -15.96 3.35
N ILE A 12 0.34 -16.48 4.37
CA ILE A 12 0.37 -17.91 4.67
C ILE A 12 -0.40 -18.10 5.97
N ILE A 13 -1.52 -18.83 5.88
CA ILE A 13 -2.35 -19.18 7.02
C ILE A 13 -2.04 -20.62 7.38
N ILE A 14 -1.66 -20.85 8.64
CA ILE A 14 -1.42 -22.18 9.18
C ILE A 14 -2.54 -22.47 10.16
N ASP A 15 -3.37 -23.44 9.81
CA ASP A 15 -4.46 -23.92 10.65
C ASP A 15 -3.96 -24.94 11.68
N PRO A 16 -4.75 -25.21 12.73
CA PRO A 16 -4.48 -26.31 13.65
C PRO A 16 -4.32 -27.64 12.90
N LYS A 17 -3.66 -28.61 13.55
CA LYS A 17 -3.53 -29.95 12.97
C LYS A 17 -4.91 -30.57 12.77
N LEU A 18 -5.00 -31.50 11.82
CA LEU A 18 -6.20 -32.29 11.59
C LEU A 18 -6.66 -32.96 12.90
N GLY A 19 -7.87 -32.64 13.34
CA GLY A 19 -8.48 -33.15 14.57
C GLY A 19 -8.20 -32.33 15.84
N GLU A 20 -7.37 -31.29 15.77
CA GLU A 20 -7.17 -30.33 16.86
C GLU A 20 -8.09 -29.11 16.69
N GLN A 21 -8.59 -28.57 17.80
CA GLN A 21 -9.41 -27.35 17.79
C GLN A 21 -8.53 -26.10 17.84
N ASP A 22 -8.96 -25.01 17.20
CA ASP A 22 -8.28 -23.73 17.27
C ASP A 22 -8.37 -23.12 18.69
N PRO A 23 -7.25 -22.87 19.39
CA PRO A 23 -7.27 -22.32 20.74
C PRO A 23 -7.84 -20.89 20.80
N ILE A 24 -7.80 -20.14 19.69
CA ILE A 24 -8.43 -18.81 19.62
C ILE A 24 -9.94 -18.96 19.55
N LEU A 25 -10.44 -19.93 18.77
CA LEU A 25 -11.88 -20.22 18.68
C LEU A 25 -12.45 -20.70 20.01
N GLU A 26 -11.70 -21.49 20.79
CA GLU A 26 -12.09 -21.95 22.12
C GLU A 26 -12.28 -20.77 23.09
N ARG A 27 -11.38 -19.79 23.04
CA ARG A 27 -11.41 -18.62 23.93
C ARG A 27 -12.39 -17.53 23.47
N TYR A 28 -12.51 -17.35 22.15
CA TYR A 28 -13.32 -16.31 21.52
C TYR A 28 -14.16 -16.96 20.42
N PRO A 29 -15.38 -17.43 20.73
CA PRO A 29 -16.23 -18.06 19.73
C PRO A 29 -16.61 -17.09 18.61
N TYR A 30 -16.12 -17.35 17.40
CA TYR A 30 -16.46 -16.66 16.16
C TYR A 30 -17.04 -17.65 15.15
N ASP A 31 -17.80 -17.15 14.18
CA ASP A 31 -18.36 -18.00 13.12
C ASP A 31 -17.30 -18.25 12.03
N ASN A 32 -17.41 -19.35 11.28
CA ASN A 32 -16.38 -19.74 10.30
C ASN A 32 -16.14 -18.71 9.20
N ASP A 33 -17.12 -17.84 8.93
CA ASP A 33 -17.06 -16.74 7.96
C ASP A 33 -16.53 -15.41 8.55
N SER A 34 -16.24 -15.40 9.86
CA SER A 34 -15.80 -14.24 10.64
C SER A 34 -14.30 -14.29 10.97
N ASP A 35 -13.50 -14.96 10.12
CA ASP A 35 -12.04 -15.00 10.17
C ASP A 35 -11.45 -14.32 8.92
N TYR A 36 -11.01 -13.08 9.07
CA TYR A 36 -10.54 -12.24 7.97
C TYR A 36 -9.03 -12.10 7.98
N SER A 37 -8.41 -12.29 6.82
CA SER A 37 -7.01 -11.93 6.60
C SER A 37 -6.93 -10.56 5.95
N ILE A 38 -6.21 -9.64 6.60
CA ILE A 38 -6.09 -8.24 6.17
C ILE A 38 -4.62 -7.93 5.95
N MET A 39 -4.27 -7.67 4.70
CA MET A 39 -2.95 -7.18 4.32
C MET A 39 -3.01 -5.68 4.10
N LEU A 40 -2.18 -4.96 4.83
CA LEU A 40 -1.98 -3.52 4.67
C LEU A 40 -0.70 -3.29 3.90
N GLN A 41 -0.78 -2.60 2.77
CA GLN A 41 0.36 -2.36 1.89
C GLN A 41 0.35 -0.92 1.41
N GLU A 42 1.53 -0.36 1.19
CA GLU A 42 1.68 0.88 0.43
C GLU A 42 1.90 0.56 -1.05
N TRP A 43 1.53 1.49 -1.91
CA TRP A 43 1.67 1.32 -3.35
C TRP A 43 2.24 2.57 -4.01
N TYR A 44 3.14 2.31 -4.96
CA TYR A 44 3.75 3.32 -5.82
C TYR A 44 3.37 3.04 -7.27
N HIS A 45 3.29 4.07 -8.09
CA HIS A 45 3.06 3.90 -9.54
C HIS A 45 4.35 3.64 -10.32
N GLU A 46 5.51 3.81 -9.69
CA GLU A 46 6.82 3.40 -10.18
C GLU A 46 7.15 1.96 -9.79
N SER A 47 7.98 1.29 -10.60
CA SER A 47 8.58 0.02 -10.19
C SER A 47 9.50 0.23 -9.00
N TRP A 48 9.62 -0.78 -8.14
CA TRP A 48 10.57 -0.71 -7.03
C TRP A 48 12.02 -0.49 -7.50
N GLN A 49 12.36 -0.97 -8.70
CA GLN A 49 13.69 -0.71 -9.27
C GLN A 49 13.91 0.77 -9.54
N ASP A 50 12.94 1.45 -10.17
CA ASP A 50 13.02 2.88 -10.46
C ASP A 50 13.10 3.70 -9.16
N ILE A 51 12.29 3.34 -8.16
CA ILE A 51 12.30 3.96 -6.82
C ILE A 51 13.68 3.81 -6.18
N MET A 52 14.21 2.58 -6.14
CA MET A 52 15.48 2.30 -5.50
C MET A 52 16.65 3.00 -6.21
N THR A 53 16.62 3.08 -7.55
CA THR A 53 17.61 3.87 -8.31
C THR A 53 17.55 5.35 -7.92
N GLY A 54 16.35 5.93 -7.80
CA GLY A 54 16.19 7.33 -7.37
C GLY A 54 16.62 7.58 -5.93
N TYR A 55 16.36 6.63 -5.04
CA TYR A 55 16.71 6.74 -3.63
C TYR A 55 18.20 6.52 -3.35
N GLN A 56 18.84 5.55 -4.02
CA GLN A 56 20.26 5.23 -3.83
C GLN A 56 21.21 6.11 -4.65
N SER A 57 20.68 6.98 -5.50
CA SER A 57 21.48 7.91 -6.28
C SER A 57 22.32 8.84 -5.38
N PHE A 58 23.51 9.20 -5.84
CA PHE A 58 24.39 10.09 -5.08
C PHE A 58 23.84 11.52 -5.00
N PHE A 59 23.95 12.13 -3.82
CA PHE A 59 23.73 13.57 -3.65
C PHE A 59 24.67 14.36 -4.57
N ASN A 60 24.16 15.40 -5.23
CA ASN A 60 24.90 16.20 -6.23
C ASN A 60 25.47 15.41 -7.42
N SER A 61 24.88 14.26 -7.79
CA SER A 61 25.19 13.57 -9.06
C SER A 61 24.96 14.48 -10.30
N SER A 62 24.06 15.45 -10.17
CA SER A 62 23.95 16.63 -11.02
C SER A 62 23.71 17.88 -10.16
N LYS A 63 23.81 19.09 -10.73
CA LYS A 63 23.67 20.35 -9.98
C LYS A 63 22.36 20.38 -9.19
N ASN A 64 22.47 20.47 -7.86
CA ASN A 64 21.35 20.47 -6.90
C ASN A 64 20.52 19.18 -6.85
N TYR A 65 21.05 18.05 -7.36
CA TYR A 65 20.36 16.77 -7.25
C TYR A 65 20.34 16.28 -5.79
N LYS A 66 19.16 15.93 -5.32
CA LYS A 66 18.96 15.26 -4.04
C LYS A 66 18.33 13.88 -4.31
N PRO A 67 18.76 12.82 -3.61
CA PRO A 67 18.12 11.51 -3.72
C PRO A 67 16.63 11.62 -3.43
N ARG A 68 15.83 10.79 -4.10
CA ARG A 68 14.37 10.79 -3.96
C ARG A 68 13.96 9.80 -2.89
N TYR A 69 13.54 10.31 -1.74
CA TYR A 69 13.03 9.46 -0.68
C TYR A 69 11.63 8.96 -1.07
N PRO A 70 11.34 7.66 -0.98
CA PRO A 70 10.04 7.09 -1.34
C PRO A 70 9.01 7.39 -0.24
N TRP A 71 8.64 8.66 -0.10
CA TRP A 71 7.59 9.09 0.82
C TRP A 71 7.02 10.44 0.38
N PRO A 72 5.68 10.62 0.44
CA PRO A 72 4.67 9.61 0.77
C PRO A 72 4.47 8.58 -0.36
N PRO A 73 3.89 7.39 -0.08
CA PRO A 73 3.44 6.48 -1.13
C PRO A 73 2.29 7.09 -1.93
N THR A 74 2.11 6.63 -3.16
CA THR A 74 1.03 7.10 -4.04
C THR A 74 -0.34 6.71 -3.50
N SER A 75 -0.46 5.47 -3.00
CA SER A 75 -1.70 4.93 -2.46
C SER A 75 -1.43 4.00 -1.27
N LEU A 76 -2.44 3.81 -0.44
CA LEU A 76 -2.49 2.73 0.55
C LEU A 76 -3.50 1.68 0.09
N LEU A 77 -3.15 0.42 0.28
CA LEU A 77 -3.92 -0.74 -0.13
C LEU A 77 -4.34 -1.56 1.09
N ILE A 78 -5.59 -2.03 1.06
CA ILE A 78 -6.12 -3.09 1.91
C ILE A 78 -6.40 -4.28 0.99
N ASN A 79 -5.79 -5.43 1.26
CA ASN A 79 -5.86 -6.64 0.44
C ASN A 79 -5.62 -6.40 -1.07
N GLY A 80 -4.67 -5.52 -1.39
CA GLY A 80 -4.31 -5.19 -2.77
C GLY A 80 -5.25 -4.19 -3.47
N ARG A 81 -6.27 -3.66 -2.78
CA ARG A 81 -7.18 -2.64 -3.32
C ARG A 81 -7.01 -1.32 -2.60
N GLY A 82 -7.09 -0.23 -3.33
CA GLY A 82 -7.04 1.11 -2.78
C GLY A 82 -7.68 2.12 -3.73
N ARG A 83 -7.72 3.36 -3.28
CA ARG A 83 -8.21 4.50 -4.07
C ARG A 83 -7.10 5.52 -4.22
N PHE A 84 -7.16 6.24 -5.32
CA PHE A 84 -6.16 7.24 -5.69
C PHE A 84 -6.84 8.47 -6.30
N ASP A 85 -6.33 9.67 -6.00
CA ASP A 85 -6.83 10.90 -6.60
C ASP A 85 -6.20 11.12 -7.99
N CYS A 86 -6.99 10.83 -9.02
CA CYS A 86 -6.61 10.99 -10.42
C CYS A 86 -6.39 12.43 -10.88
N HIS A 87 -6.81 13.44 -10.09
CA HIS A 87 -6.70 14.85 -10.46
C HIS A 87 -5.41 15.50 -9.95
N THR A 88 -4.81 14.97 -8.89
CA THR A 88 -3.51 15.41 -8.41
C THR A 88 -2.40 14.81 -9.26
N THR A 89 -1.81 15.61 -10.15
CA THR A 89 -0.38 15.48 -10.36
C THR A 89 0.29 16.26 -9.23
N ASP A 90 1.34 15.71 -8.62
CA ASP A 90 2.10 16.38 -7.54
C ASP A 90 2.76 17.70 -8.02
N CYS A 91 2.52 18.09 -9.29
CA CYS A 91 3.07 19.21 -10.02
C CYS A 91 2.01 20.20 -10.55
N ASN A 92 0.75 20.17 -10.11
CA ASN A 92 -0.27 21.14 -10.55
C ASN A 92 -0.01 22.56 -9.97
N VAL A 93 1.14 23.13 -10.27
CA VAL A 93 1.38 24.57 -10.22
C VAL A 93 1.15 25.09 -11.63
N VAL A 94 0.07 25.84 -11.80
CA VAL A 94 -0.23 26.61 -13.00
C VAL A 94 1.03 27.38 -13.41
N ASN A 95 1.45 27.16 -14.65
CA ASN A 95 2.46 27.84 -15.46
C ASN A 95 2.79 29.29 -15.07
N THR A 96 3.45 29.48 -13.94
CA THR A 96 4.16 30.70 -13.57
C THR A 96 5.45 30.26 -12.88
N LEU A 97 6.47 30.03 -13.71
CA LEU A 97 7.87 29.88 -13.29
C LEU A 97 8.18 28.71 -12.35
N GLY A 98 8.06 27.46 -12.85
CA GLY A 98 8.98 26.36 -12.54
C GLY A 98 9.52 26.22 -11.11
N LYS A 99 8.69 26.41 -10.08
CA LYS A 99 9.09 26.24 -8.69
C LYS A 99 8.13 25.31 -7.97
N CYS A 100 8.50 24.03 -7.98
CA CYS A 100 8.29 23.20 -6.81
C CYS A 100 8.95 23.90 -5.62
N ASN A 101 8.19 24.10 -4.54
CA ASN A 101 8.76 24.64 -3.30
C ASN A 101 9.96 23.76 -2.94
N GLU A 102 11.12 24.34 -2.61
CA GLU A 102 12.41 23.63 -2.48
C GLU A 102 12.41 22.47 -1.44
N THR A 103 11.34 22.38 -0.67
CA THR A 103 11.09 21.37 0.37
C THR A 103 10.42 20.10 -0.13
N ILE A 104 9.77 20.10 -1.30
CA ILE A 104 9.05 18.92 -1.83
C ILE A 104 9.48 18.71 -3.28
N GLN A 105 10.07 17.54 -3.56
CA GLN A 105 10.40 17.14 -4.92
C GLN A 105 9.09 16.80 -5.64
N CYS A 106 8.53 17.72 -6.44
CA CYS A 106 7.38 17.34 -7.25
C CYS A 106 7.83 16.34 -8.31
N LEU A 107 7.22 15.16 -8.31
CA LEU A 107 7.44 14.15 -9.31
C LEU A 107 6.13 13.98 -10.09
N PRO A 108 6.13 14.17 -11.43
CA PRO A 108 4.94 13.89 -12.21
C PRO A 108 4.64 12.39 -12.08
N LEU A 109 3.42 12.08 -11.64
CA LEU A 109 2.97 10.71 -11.52
C LEU A 109 2.94 10.04 -12.89
N ARG A 110 3.43 8.80 -12.94
CA ARG A 110 3.40 8.00 -14.17
C ARG A 110 1.94 7.71 -14.55
N ALA A 111 1.63 7.82 -15.84
CA ALA A 111 0.33 7.42 -16.34
C ALA A 111 0.11 5.92 -16.11
N SER A 112 -1.12 5.54 -15.80
CA SER A 112 -1.52 4.14 -15.64
C SER A 112 -1.22 3.37 -16.92
N TYR A 113 -0.66 2.16 -16.77
CA TYR A 113 -0.35 1.28 -17.90
C TYR A 113 -1.60 0.57 -18.46
N PHE A 114 -2.61 0.32 -17.62
CA PHE A 114 -3.74 -0.57 -17.96
C PHE A 114 -4.98 0.17 -18.47
N SER A 115 -5.27 1.37 -17.97
CA SER A 115 -6.47 2.16 -18.34
C SER A 115 -6.36 3.60 -17.86
N GLU A 116 -7.30 4.46 -18.27
CA GLU A 116 -7.47 5.77 -17.65
C GLU A 116 -7.63 5.65 -16.13
N CYS A 117 -7.16 6.66 -15.40
CA CYS A 117 -7.23 6.68 -13.95
C CYS A 117 -8.69 6.77 -13.50
N GLN A 118 -9.13 5.80 -12.70
CA GLN A 118 -10.46 5.77 -12.11
C GLN A 118 -10.34 5.89 -10.58
N PRO A 119 -10.78 6.99 -9.97
CA PRO A 119 -10.58 7.21 -8.53
C PRO A 119 -11.38 6.24 -7.65
N MET A 120 -12.42 5.62 -8.21
CA MET A 120 -13.28 4.64 -7.56
C MET A 120 -13.32 3.32 -8.36
N ALA A 121 -12.16 2.85 -8.84
CA ALA A 121 -12.09 1.61 -9.62
C ALA A 121 -12.51 0.35 -8.83
N HIS A 122 -12.41 0.40 -7.49
CA HIS A 122 -12.77 -0.71 -6.61
C HIS A 122 -13.61 -0.26 -5.42
N ASP A 123 -14.55 -1.13 -5.05
CA ASP A 123 -15.27 -1.03 -3.78
C ASP A 123 -14.31 -1.22 -2.60
N LEU A 124 -14.69 -0.65 -1.45
CA LEU A 124 -13.93 -0.84 -0.22
C LEU A 124 -14.17 -2.27 0.28
N ASP A 125 -13.14 -2.87 0.87
CA ASP A 125 -13.32 -4.15 1.56
C ASP A 125 -14.28 -3.96 2.75
N GLU A 126 -15.33 -4.77 2.79
CA GLU A 126 -16.30 -4.81 3.87
C GLU A 126 -16.10 -6.07 4.72
N PHE A 127 -16.16 -5.91 6.05
CA PHE A 127 -16.06 -7.01 7.01
C PHE A 127 -17.40 -7.16 7.72
N HIS A 128 -17.98 -8.36 7.69
CA HIS A 128 -19.26 -8.61 8.32
C HIS A 128 -19.06 -8.99 9.79
N CYS A 129 -19.69 -8.23 10.68
CA CYS A 129 -19.66 -8.47 12.11
C CYS A 129 -21.04 -8.94 12.58
N HIS A 130 -21.17 -10.24 12.88
CA HIS A 130 -22.41 -10.79 13.43
C HIS A 130 -22.63 -10.30 14.87
N ASN A 131 -23.87 -9.91 15.19
CA ASN A 131 -24.19 -9.37 16.51
C ASN A 131 -23.93 -10.41 17.63
N GLY A 132 -23.22 -10.00 18.68
CA GLY A 132 -22.91 -10.85 19.83
C GLY A 132 -21.85 -11.94 19.58
N LYS A 133 -21.18 -11.92 18.42
CA LYS A 133 -20.11 -12.85 18.07
C LYS A 133 -18.77 -12.14 18.01
N TYR A 134 -17.70 -12.87 18.28
CA TYR A 134 -16.35 -12.37 18.05
C TYR A 134 -16.02 -12.44 16.56
N VAL A 135 -15.05 -11.64 16.13
CA VAL A 135 -14.47 -11.67 14.78
C VAL A 135 -12.97 -11.81 14.95
N ARG A 136 -12.35 -12.64 14.12
CA ARG A 136 -10.89 -12.78 14.06
C ARG A 136 -10.35 -11.96 12.90
N LEU A 137 -9.45 -11.03 13.21
CA LEU A 137 -8.70 -10.27 12.22
C LEU A 137 -7.24 -10.70 12.25
N ARG A 138 -6.72 -11.17 11.12
CA ARG A 138 -5.31 -11.52 10.91
C ARG A 138 -4.65 -10.37 10.17
N LEU A 139 -4.12 -9.42 10.94
CA LEU A 139 -3.47 -8.22 10.41
C LEU A 139 -2.04 -8.52 9.97
N ILE A 140 -1.70 -8.14 8.74
CA ILE A 140 -0.38 -8.29 8.14
C ILE A 140 0.05 -6.94 7.61
N ASN A 141 1.12 -6.37 8.18
CA ASN A 141 1.78 -5.22 7.57
C ASN A 141 2.73 -5.71 6.47
N ALA A 142 2.35 -5.47 5.23
CA ALA A 142 3.07 -5.82 4.01
C ALA A 142 3.70 -4.59 3.32
N ALA A 143 3.71 -3.43 3.97
CA ALA A 143 4.36 -2.24 3.45
C ALA A 143 5.89 -2.39 3.41
N SER A 144 6.53 -1.81 2.40
CA SER A 144 7.98 -1.86 2.22
C SER A 144 8.76 -0.79 2.99
N SER A 145 8.10 0.30 3.39
CA SER A 145 8.72 1.50 3.95
C SER A 145 7.84 2.26 4.95
N ALA A 146 6.50 2.17 4.85
CA ALA A 146 5.58 2.85 5.75
C ALA A 146 5.24 2.02 7.01
N PRO A 147 5.35 2.60 8.21
CA PRO A 147 4.73 2.03 9.40
C PRO A 147 3.22 2.31 9.35
N LEU A 148 2.43 1.27 9.08
CA LEU A 148 0.97 1.38 9.06
C LEU A 148 0.39 1.08 10.45
N ARG A 149 -0.62 1.85 10.84
CA ARG A 149 -1.38 1.66 12.07
C ARG A 149 -2.82 1.29 11.71
N PHE A 150 -3.27 0.15 12.22
CA PHE A 150 -4.66 -0.31 12.17
C PHE A 150 -5.36 0.03 13.49
#